data_AF-D2VZ51-F1
#
_entry.id   AF-D2VZ51-F1
#
_cell.length_a   1.000
_cell.length_b   1.000
_cell.length_c   1.000
_cell.angle_alpha   90.00
_cell.angle_beta   90.00
_cell.angle_gamma   90.00
#
_symmetry.space_group_name_H-M   'P 1'
#
loop_
_entity.id
_entity.type
_entity.pdbx_description
1 polymer ?
#
loop_
_entity_poly.entity_id
_entity_poly.type
_entity_poly.pdbx_seq_one_letter_code
_entity_poly.pdbx_strand_id
1 'polypeptide(L)'
;MHKVILSLFVLSLCLSAVYAHSWIDCTDYTEENGQYYSASKCRARPRNWSAHAAINSAFGGDTGYNHQDTSCKYGLTNGNYQSFYTSSYPMATYRPGQKVCLAYPAKNHVAASCTNQYIPDNGNKIYYSSLNPTSDPGANDWKLLQDWGNNVAPNTLENGGGKGFQNCPKFCENMDKALCTNCFTIPANTPEGRYAFQWRWVFNAGSAPYTSCWDAQITSTGNPVTPTPAPSTGSNSGSTNNNNAPLVGNSIRIKTPPVKIPLNSQTVTVDVDYSANVNVDIVVDFLRLPDYSWFGKAIQKSVAPGTGTLSMSVKIQNSPTEGSYVLKPWIVEAGKAEIDKGWTLEMDRKEYSVQYTDKVIATTSRGSSAVRSVISVMTLFVMIAVLLL
;
A
#
# COMPACT_ATOMS: atom_id res chain seq x y z
N MET A 1 38.24 10.22 -32.18
CA MET A 1 36.90 10.86 -32.04
C MET A 1 35.72 9.88 -32.04
N HIS A 2 35.81 8.66 -32.60
CA HIS A 2 34.69 7.70 -32.62
C HIS A 2 34.45 6.90 -31.33
N LYS A 3 35.40 6.89 -30.37
CA LYS A 3 35.27 6.13 -29.11
C LYS A 3 34.59 6.90 -27.96
N VAL A 4 34.46 8.23 -28.07
CA VAL A 4 33.85 9.07 -27.01
C VAL A 4 32.33 9.18 -27.20
N ILE A 5 31.84 9.03 -28.43
CA ILE A 5 30.41 9.11 -28.75
C ILE A 5 29.66 7.83 -28.30
N LEU A 6 30.33 6.68 -28.28
CA LEU A 6 29.72 5.41 -27.87
C LEU A 6 29.49 5.33 -26.34
N SER A 7 30.33 5.99 -25.53
CA SER A 7 30.16 6.02 -24.07
C SER A 7 29.01 6.93 -23.60
N LEU A 8 28.58 7.89 -24.42
CA LEU A 8 27.44 8.76 -24.12
C LEU A 8 26.08 8.11 -24.45
N PHE A 9 26.04 7.13 -25.35
CA PHE A 9 24.80 6.43 -25.71
C PHE A 9 24.44 5.29 -24.74
N VAL A 10 25.43 4.69 -24.06
CA VAL A 10 25.20 3.58 -23.11
C VAL A 10 24.77 4.08 -21.73
N LEU A 11 25.07 5.34 -21.35
CA LEU A 11 24.66 5.90 -20.05
C LEU A 11 23.19 6.38 -20.02
N SER A 12 22.51 6.42 -21.16
CA SER A 12 21.12 6.88 -21.27
C SER A 12 20.07 5.78 -20.99
N LEU A 13 20.49 4.52 -20.80
CA LEU A 13 19.60 3.36 -20.88
C LEU A 13 19.17 2.71 -19.55
N CYS A 14 19.48 3.30 -18.39
CA CYS A 14 19.05 2.77 -17.08
C CYS A 14 18.50 3.84 -16.11
N LEU A 15 17.81 4.86 -16.61
CA LEU A 15 16.87 5.60 -15.76
C LEU A 15 15.58 4.78 -15.65
N SER A 16 15.64 3.68 -14.91
CA SER A 16 14.44 3.05 -14.39
C SER A 16 13.79 4.11 -13.52
N ALA A 17 12.69 4.70 -13.98
CA ALA A 17 11.85 5.53 -13.15
C ALA A 17 11.38 4.65 -11.99
N VAL A 18 12.06 4.75 -10.85
CA VAL A 18 11.60 4.14 -9.61
C VAL A 18 10.37 4.94 -9.25
N TYR A 19 9.21 4.41 -9.62
CA TYR A 19 7.95 5.02 -9.27
C TYR A 19 7.82 4.91 -7.76
N ALA A 20 8.03 6.05 -7.09
CA ALA A 20 7.86 6.17 -5.65
C ALA A 20 6.36 6.09 -5.35
N HIS A 21 5.98 5.35 -4.31
CA HIS A 21 4.58 5.17 -3.95
C HIS A 21 4.46 5.24 -2.46
N SER A 22 3.90 6.33 -1.95
CA SER A 22 3.74 6.52 -0.51
C SER A 22 2.32 6.93 -0.17
N TRP A 23 1.88 6.50 1.00
CA TRP A 23 0.57 6.79 1.56
C TRP A 23 0.57 6.59 3.06
N ILE A 24 -0.42 7.15 3.74
CA ILE A 24 -0.74 6.83 5.13
C ILE A 24 -1.56 5.55 5.18
N ASP A 25 -1.11 4.56 5.94
CA ASP A 25 -1.83 3.29 6.17
C ASP A 25 -2.77 3.43 7.37
N CYS A 26 -2.32 4.11 8.43
CA CYS A 26 -3.09 4.38 9.63
C CYS A 26 -3.07 5.86 10.01
N THR A 27 -4.24 6.43 10.30
CA THR A 27 -4.39 7.85 10.66
C THR A 27 -4.49 8.09 12.16
N ASP A 28 -4.57 7.01 12.94
CA ASP A 28 -4.57 7.05 14.41
C ASP A 28 -3.92 5.78 14.96
N TYR A 29 -2.59 5.74 14.87
CA TYR A 29 -1.77 4.63 15.33
C TYR A 29 -1.36 4.85 16.80
N THR A 30 -1.43 3.80 17.62
CA THR A 30 -1.26 3.92 19.08
C THR A 30 0.19 3.95 19.55
N GLU A 31 1.16 3.93 18.64
CA GLU A 31 2.58 3.84 18.97
C GLU A 31 3.41 4.80 18.12
N GLU A 32 4.28 5.55 18.77
CA GLU A 32 5.30 6.37 18.13
C GLU A 32 6.59 5.56 18.03
N ASN A 33 7.22 5.58 16.85
CA ASN A 33 8.50 4.90 16.60
C ASN A 33 8.47 3.41 16.92
N GLY A 34 7.33 2.75 16.66
CA GLY A 34 7.19 1.31 16.78
C GLY A 34 8.16 0.58 15.85
N GLN A 35 8.67 -0.57 16.29
CA GLN A 35 9.61 -1.36 15.48
C GLN A 35 8.92 -2.05 14.30
N TYR A 36 7.71 -2.56 14.51
CA TYR A 36 6.94 -3.29 13.52
C TYR A 36 5.49 -2.84 13.51
N TYR A 37 4.89 -2.83 12.33
CA TYR A 37 3.48 -2.53 12.18
C TYR A 37 2.61 -3.63 12.80
N SER A 38 1.57 -3.23 13.52
CA SER A 38 0.47 -4.09 13.92
C SER A 38 -0.86 -3.46 13.54
N ALA A 39 -1.69 -4.19 12.79
CA ALA A 39 -3.04 -3.74 12.45
C ALA A 39 -3.88 -3.44 13.70
N SER A 40 -3.64 -4.15 14.80
CA SER A 40 -4.35 -3.95 16.08
C SER A 40 -4.00 -2.64 16.79
N LYS A 41 -2.92 -1.97 16.37
CA LYS A 41 -2.52 -0.66 16.88
C LYS A 41 -3.11 0.47 16.03
N CYS A 42 -3.85 0.15 14.97
CA CYS A 42 -4.48 1.13 14.11
C CYS A 42 -5.95 1.35 14.46
N ARG A 43 -6.30 2.56 14.91
CA ARG A 43 -7.66 2.93 15.33
C ARG A 43 -8.52 3.49 14.22
N ALA A 44 -7.91 4.09 13.20
CA ALA A 44 -8.63 4.77 12.13
C ALA A 44 -7.85 4.75 10.82
N ARG A 45 -8.59 4.89 9.71
CA ARG A 45 -8.07 4.71 8.36
C ARG A 45 -8.28 5.94 7.48
N PRO A 46 -7.48 6.10 6.42
CA PRO A 46 -7.75 7.07 5.39
C PRO A 46 -9.10 6.86 4.68
N ARG A 47 -9.58 7.88 3.97
CA ARG A 47 -10.83 7.79 3.18
C ARG A 47 -10.78 6.59 2.25
N ASN A 48 -11.88 5.84 2.19
CA ASN A 48 -12.08 4.74 1.26
C ASN A 48 -11.06 3.59 1.38
N TRP A 49 -10.33 3.47 2.49
CA TRP A 49 -9.33 2.40 2.68
C TRP A 49 -9.90 0.99 2.49
N SER A 50 -11.20 0.80 2.78
CA SER A 50 -11.90 -0.48 2.61
C SER A 50 -11.87 -1.03 1.18
N ALA A 51 -11.73 -0.17 0.16
CA ALA A 51 -11.60 -0.57 -1.24
C ALA A 51 -10.16 -0.96 -1.62
N HIS A 52 -9.19 -0.73 -0.74
CA HIS A 52 -7.76 -0.87 -1.03
C HIS A 52 -7.08 -2.02 -0.33
N ALA A 53 -7.36 -2.21 0.96
CA ALA A 53 -6.67 -3.22 1.75
C ALA A 53 -7.61 -3.83 2.80
N ALA A 54 -7.53 -5.14 2.95
CA ALA A 54 -8.08 -5.83 4.11
C ALA A 54 -7.34 -5.38 5.39
N ILE A 55 -7.99 -5.34 6.56
CA ILE A 55 -7.33 -4.98 7.84
C ILE A 55 -6.10 -5.85 8.12
N ASN A 56 -6.15 -7.11 7.66
CA ASN A 56 -5.09 -8.11 7.81
C ASN A 56 -4.20 -8.27 6.57
N SER A 57 -4.33 -7.40 5.56
CA SER A 57 -3.42 -7.44 4.42
C SER A 57 -2.00 -7.10 4.85
N ALA A 58 -1.02 -7.59 4.10
CA ALA A 58 0.38 -7.27 4.36
C ALA A 58 0.59 -5.75 4.37
N PHE A 59 1.15 -5.24 5.47
CA PHE A 59 1.44 -3.82 5.61
C PHE A 59 2.32 -3.34 4.47
N GLY A 60 1.98 -2.16 3.93
CA GLY A 60 2.66 -1.57 2.80
C GLY A 60 2.53 -2.33 1.48
N GLY A 61 1.63 -3.32 1.33
CA GLY A 61 1.28 -3.89 0.02
C GLY A 61 0.91 -2.81 -0.99
N ASP A 62 1.23 -2.97 -2.28
CA ASP A 62 0.78 -2.01 -3.30
C ASP A 62 -0.73 -2.17 -3.52
N THR A 63 -1.50 -1.25 -2.95
CA THR A 63 -2.96 -1.21 -3.03
C THR A 63 -3.44 -0.16 -4.03
N GLY A 64 -2.53 0.46 -4.77
CA GLY A 64 -2.77 1.69 -5.55
C GLY A 64 -3.37 2.84 -4.75
N TYR A 65 -3.30 2.82 -3.41
CA TYR A 65 -3.82 3.94 -2.61
C TYR A 65 -2.96 5.22 -2.75
N ASN A 66 -1.72 5.08 -3.24
CA ASN A 66 -0.85 6.21 -3.56
C ASN A 66 -1.59 7.23 -4.45
N HIS A 67 -1.34 8.50 -4.18
CA HIS A 67 -1.84 9.63 -4.95
C HIS A 67 -0.77 10.68 -4.96
N GLN A 68 -0.41 11.22 -6.12
CA GLN A 68 0.64 12.23 -6.25
C GLN A 68 0.09 13.50 -6.88
N ASP A 69 -0.71 14.22 -6.11
CA ASP A 69 -1.33 15.48 -6.49
C ASP A 69 -1.63 16.29 -5.22
N THR A 70 -1.80 17.60 -5.36
CA THR A 70 -2.18 18.48 -4.24
C THR A 70 -3.63 18.28 -3.75
N SER A 71 -4.46 17.60 -4.53
CA SER A 71 -5.83 17.20 -4.21
C SER A 71 -5.90 15.89 -3.42
N CYS A 72 -7.08 15.58 -2.89
CA CYS A 72 -7.36 14.27 -2.30
C CYS A 72 -7.78 13.28 -3.40
N LYS A 73 -7.24 12.06 -3.37
CA LYS A 73 -7.68 10.96 -4.26
C LYS A 73 -9.18 10.72 -4.18
N TYR A 74 -9.68 10.67 -2.96
CA TYR A 74 -11.10 10.59 -2.62
C TYR A 74 -11.55 11.93 -2.06
N GLY A 75 -12.01 12.79 -2.98
CA GLY A 75 -12.44 14.14 -2.68
C GLY A 75 -13.75 14.19 -1.90
N LEU A 76 -13.79 15.00 -0.85
CA LEU A 76 -15.02 15.32 -0.14
C LEU A 76 -15.89 16.24 -1.00
N THR A 77 -17.16 15.88 -1.20
CA THR A 77 -18.13 16.70 -1.93
C THR A 77 -19.47 16.66 -1.19
N ASN A 78 -20.15 17.81 -1.10
CA ASN A 78 -21.43 17.98 -0.41
C ASN A 78 -21.43 17.46 1.04
N GLY A 79 -20.27 17.44 1.71
CA GLY A 79 -20.12 16.92 3.06
C GLY A 79 -20.36 15.42 3.19
N ASN A 80 -20.35 14.65 2.10
CA ASN A 80 -20.57 13.21 2.11
C ASN A 80 -19.29 12.44 2.48
N TYR A 81 -18.86 12.55 3.74
CA TYR A 81 -17.70 11.82 4.25
C TYR A 81 -18.05 10.37 4.62
N GLN A 82 -19.31 10.10 4.98
CA GLN A 82 -19.75 8.83 5.52
C GLN A 82 -19.52 7.67 4.54
N SER A 83 -19.64 7.90 3.23
CA SER A 83 -19.39 6.88 2.20
C SER A 83 -17.94 6.38 2.16
N PHE A 84 -16.99 7.11 2.76
CA PHE A 84 -15.59 6.70 2.80
C PHE A 84 -15.27 5.71 3.93
N TYR A 85 -16.19 5.53 4.87
CA TYR A 85 -15.93 4.84 6.12
C TYR A 85 -16.94 3.72 6.36
N THR A 86 -16.50 2.70 7.09
CA THR A 86 -17.35 1.61 7.56
C THR A 86 -17.00 1.29 9.01
N SER A 87 -17.77 0.44 9.67
CA SER A 87 -17.45 0.00 11.04
C SER A 87 -16.07 -0.66 11.14
N SER A 88 -15.64 -1.39 10.11
CA SER A 88 -14.34 -2.05 10.05
C SER A 88 -13.21 -1.09 9.63
N TYR A 89 -13.55 0.02 8.98
CA TYR A 89 -12.62 1.03 8.50
C TYR A 89 -13.08 2.41 8.95
N PRO A 90 -13.01 2.68 10.27
CA PRO A 90 -13.66 3.84 10.85
C PRO A 90 -12.89 5.13 10.58
N MET A 91 -13.65 6.22 10.54
CA MET A 91 -13.14 7.59 10.62
C MET A 91 -12.46 7.82 11.97
N ALA A 92 -11.44 8.68 12.02
CA ALA A 92 -10.76 8.98 13.27
C ALA A 92 -11.64 9.79 14.24
N THR A 93 -11.39 9.62 15.54
CA THR A 93 -11.92 10.49 16.59
C THR A 93 -10.76 11.00 17.41
N TYR A 94 -10.60 12.32 17.47
CA TYR A 94 -9.53 12.98 18.21
C TYR A 94 -10.09 13.88 19.31
N ARG A 95 -9.22 14.22 20.27
CA ARG A 95 -9.48 15.23 21.31
C ARG A 95 -8.62 16.47 21.09
N PRO A 96 -9.10 17.66 21.45
CA PRO A 96 -8.21 18.83 21.56
C PRO A 96 -7.02 18.52 22.48
N GLY A 97 -5.81 18.89 22.05
CA GLY A 97 -4.56 18.60 22.78
C GLY A 97 -4.02 17.16 22.62
N GLN A 98 -4.73 16.27 21.92
CA GLN A 98 -4.28 14.90 21.72
C GLN A 98 -3.06 14.84 20.80
N LYS A 99 -2.05 14.05 21.20
CA LYS A 99 -1.00 13.56 20.29
C LYS A 99 -1.54 12.39 19.46
N VAL A 100 -1.44 12.50 18.15
CA VAL A 100 -1.90 11.52 17.15
C VAL A 100 -0.71 11.08 16.34
N CYS A 101 -0.57 9.78 16.10
CA CYS A 101 0.50 9.23 15.27
C CYS A 101 -0.06 8.62 13.99
N LEU A 102 0.62 8.88 12.88
CA LEU A 102 0.40 8.25 11.59
C LEU A 102 1.33 7.04 11.46
N ALA A 103 0.90 6.01 10.74
CA ALA A 103 1.75 4.91 10.32
C ALA A 103 1.73 4.77 8.80
N TYR A 104 2.90 4.56 8.20
CA TYR A 104 3.07 4.40 6.76
C TYR A 104 4.29 3.53 6.42
N PRO A 105 4.31 2.86 5.27
CA PRO A 105 5.44 2.02 4.86
C PRO A 105 6.61 2.86 4.33
N ALA A 106 7.83 2.38 4.53
CA ALA A 106 9.06 3.06 4.11
C ALA A 106 9.28 3.11 2.60
N LYS A 107 8.83 2.08 1.87
CA LYS A 107 8.82 2.08 0.40
C LYS A 107 10.17 2.30 -0.27
N ASN A 108 11.23 1.83 0.40
CA ASN A 108 12.63 2.00 0.02
C ASN A 108 13.09 3.47 0.01
N HIS A 109 12.34 4.38 0.64
CA HIS A 109 12.61 5.83 0.63
C HIS A 109 13.27 6.32 1.94
N VAL A 110 14.27 5.59 2.44
CA VAL A 110 15.07 6.00 3.60
C VAL A 110 16.54 6.00 3.22
N ALA A 111 17.26 7.07 3.55
CA ALA A 111 18.71 7.14 3.39
C ALA A 111 19.40 6.39 4.56
N ALA A 112 19.72 5.12 4.35
CA ALA A 112 20.36 4.26 5.37
C ALA A 112 21.51 3.42 4.78
N SER A 113 22.27 2.74 5.64
CA SER A 113 23.41 1.89 5.26
C SER A 113 23.06 0.76 4.29
N CYS A 114 21.83 0.23 4.35
CA CYS A 114 21.30 -0.77 3.43
C CYS A 114 20.81 -0.19 2.08
N THR A 115 20.90 1.13 1.89
CA THR A 115 20.54 1.84 0.65
C THR A 115 21.67 2.79 0.26
N ASN A 116 21.39 4.08 0.05
CA ASN A 116 22.40 5.09 -0.22
C ASN A 116 22.03 6.41 0.49
N GLN A 117 23.02 7.27 0.68
CA GLN A 117 22.86 8.56 1.36
C GLN A 117 22.08 9.62 0.57
N TYR A 118 21.74 9.35 -0.69
CA TYR A 118 21.14 10.33 -1.61
C TYR A 118 19.65 10.11 -1.82
N ILE A 119 19.00 9.30 -0.97
CA ILE A 119 17.54 9.11 -1.05
C ILE A 119 16.85 10.44 -0.73
N PRO A 120 16.11 11.03 -1.68
CA PRO A 120 15.47 12.33 -1.49
C PRO A 120 14.45 12.35 -0.36
N ASP A 121 14.32 13.50 0.29
CA ASP A 121 13.20 13.88 1.13
C ASP A 121 13.11 15.41 1.08
N ASN A 122 12.01 15.93 0.54
CA ASN A 122 11.84 17.36 0.29
C ASN A 122 10.65 17.96 1.06
N GLY A 123 10.11 17.21 2.02
CA GLY A 123 9.20 17.75 3.03
C GLY A 123 8.09 16.80 3.36
N ASN A 124 7.80 16.63 4.65
CA ASN A 124 6.72 15.82 5.17
C ASN A 124 5.83 16.66 6.10
N LYS A 125 4.57 16.88 5.70
CA LYS A 125 3.68 17.85 6.33
C LYS A 125 2.27 17.28 6.47
N ILE A 126 1.54 17.80 7.44
CA ILE A 126 0.11 17.54 7.60
C ILE A 126 -0.65 18.87 7.70
N TYR A 127 -1.80 18.88 7.06
CA TYR A 127 -2.71 20.01 6.99
C TYR A 127 -4.13 19.60 7.42
N TYR A 128 -4.96 20.59 7.71
CA TYR A 128 -6.36 20.40 8.06
C TYR A 128 -7.26 21.52 7.53
N SER A 129 -8.55 21.24 7.42
CA SER A 129 -9.56 22.15 6.88
C SER A 129 -10.10 23.16 7.92
N SER A 130 -11.04 24.00 7.50
CA SER A 130 -12.00 24.64 8.40
C SER A 130 -12.95 23.62 9.05
N LEU A 131 -13.67 24.07 10.07
CA LEU A 131 -14.69 23.29 10.78
C LEU A 131 -15.84 22.88 9.84
N ASN A 132 -16.23 21.61 9.90
CA ASN A 132 -17.36 21.02 9.17
C ASN A 132 -17.33 21.29 7.65
N PRO A 133 -16.24 20.95 6.94
CA PRO A 133 -16.09 21.27 5.53
C PRO A 133 -17.13 20.52 4.68
N THR A 134 -17.74 21.18 3.69
CA THR A 134 -18.61 20.53 2.70
C THR A 134 -17.85 20.04 1.46
N SER A 135 -16.63 20.55 1.25
CA SER A 135 -15.69 20.09 0.24
C SER A 135 -14.27 20.15 0.79
N ASP A 136 -13.34 19.42 0.16
CA ASP A 136 -11.93 19.60 0.49
C ASP A 136 -11.49 21.05 0.17
N PRO A 137 -10.63 21.67 1.01
CA PRO A 137 -10.01 22.95 0.67
C PRO A 137 -9.26 22.89 -0.66
N GLY A 138 -9.23 24.02 -1.37
CA GLY A 138 -8.33 24.19 -2.52
C GLY A 138 -6.87 24.03 -2.10
N ALA A 139 -5.97 23.78 -3.04
CA ALA A 139 -4.56 23.43 -2.77
C ALA A 139 -3.85 24.38 -1.78
N ASN A 140 -4.22 25.68 -1.80
CA ASN A 140 -3.65 26.76 -0.99
C ASN A 140 -4.47 27.11 0.26
N ASP A 141 -5.67 26.55 0.44
CA ASP A 141 -6.60 26.91 1.53
C ASP A 141 -6.47 25.98 2.75
N TRP A 142 -5.64 24.94 2.62
CA TRP A 142 -5.29 24.02 3.69
C TRP A 142 -4.47 24.72 4.78
N LYS A 143 -4.85 24.56 6.05
CA LYS A 143 -4.09 25.10 7.18
C LYS A 143 -2.99 24.13 7.58
N LEU A 144 -1.74 24.59 7.65
CA LEU A 144 -0.62 23.77 8.12
C LEU A 144 -0.83 23.42 9.60
N LEU A 145 -0.75 22.14 9.93
CA LEU A 145 -0.87 21.63 11.30
C LEU A 145 0.49 21.26 11.88
N GLN A 146 1.30 20.53 11.11
CA GLN A 146 2.63 20.13 11.52
C GLN A 146 3.52 19.99 10.28
N ASP A 147 4.77 20.44 10.43
CA ASP A 147 5.86 20.23 9.47
C ASP A 147 6.92 19.37 10.18
N TRP A 148 7.13 18.15 9.71
CA TRP A 148 8.20 17.28 10.21
C TRP A 148 9.53 17.53 9.49
N GLY A 149 9.53 18.50 8.58
CA GLY A 149 10.67 18.88 7.77
C GLY A 149 11.03 17.80 6.75
N ASN A 150 12.31 17.73 6.46
CA ASN A 150 12.92 16.79 5.56
C ASN A 150 14.23 16.28 6.14
N ASN A 151 14.66 15.12 5.66
CA ASN A 151 16.00 14.63 5.94
C ASN A 151 17.00 15.18 4.91
N VAL A 152 17.67 16.29 5.24
CA VAL A 152 18.70 16.94 4.38
C VAL A 152 20.08 16.61 4.94
N ALA A 153 20.61 15.42 4.65
CA ALA A 153 22.01 15.13 4.92
C ALA A 153 22.50 13.95 4.06
N PRO A 154 23.76 13.96 3.60
CA PRO A 154 24.42 12.78 3.05
C PRO A 154 24.76 11.75 4.15
N ASN A 155 24.20 11.85 5.35
CA ASN A 155 24.52 10.91 6.41
C ASN A 155 23.47 9.80 6.42
N THR A 156 23.93 8.57 6.24
CA THR A 156 23.12 7.37 6.43
C THR A 156 22.53 7.37 7.84
N LEU A 157 21.21 7.30 7.93
CA LEU A 157 20.52 7.09 9.18
C LEU A 157 20.76 5.66 9.65
N GLU A 158 21.33 5.50 10.83
CA GLU A 158 21.40 4.18 11.45
C GLU A 158 19.96 3.71 11.75
N ASN A 159 19.59 2.58 11.15
CA ASN A 159 18.28 1.95 11.30
C ASN A 159 17.07 2.88 11.01
N GLY A 160 17.23 3.93 10.20
CA GLY A 160 16.10 4.78 9.80
C GLY A 160 15.50 5.66 10.92
N GLY A 161 16.23 6.00 11.98
CA GLY A 161 15.76 6.98 13.00
C GLY A 161 15.73 8.45 12.54
N GLY A 162 15.30 8.71 11.30
CA GLY A 162 15.39 10.02 10.64
C GLY A 162 14.31 11.05 11.00
N LYS A 163 14.48 12.28 10.48
CA LYS A 163 13.42 13.30 10.41
C LYS A 163 12.57 13.12 9.15
N GLY A 164 11.46 13.85 9.06
CA GLY A 164 10.63 13.89 7.85
C GLY A 164 9.98 12.54 7.55
N PHE A 165 9.98 12.12 6.27
CA PHE A 165 9.38 10.83 5.89
C PHE A 165 10.16 9.63 6.41
N GLN A 166 11.47 9.79 6.57
CA GLN A 166 12.42 8.70 6.76
C GLN A 166 12.48 8.16 8.20
N ASN A 167 11.53 8.50 9.08
CA ASN A 167 11.45 8.04 10.46
C ASN A 167 10.90 6.60 10.56
N CYS A 168 11.76 5.62 10.28
CA CYS A 168 11.47 4.20 10.10
C CYS A 168 12.50 3.29 10.84
N PRO A 169 12.34 3.03 12.16
CA PRO A 169 13.36 2.41 13.02
C PRO A 169 13.89 1.02 12.64
N LYS A 170 13.18 0.27 11.78
CA LYS A 170 13.57 -1.08 11.31
C LYS A 170 13.72 -1.16 9.80
N PHE A 171 14.08 -0.03 9.17
CA PHE A 171 14.15 0.08 7.72
C PHE A 171 14.98 -1.03 7.05
N CYS A 172 16.19 -1.28 7.52
CA CYS A 172 17.09 -2.25 6.88
C CYS A 172 16.69 -3.73 7.02
N GLU A 173 15.69 -4.03 7.86
CA GLU A 173 15.15 -5.40 7.96
C GLU A 173 14.15 -5.68 6.83
N ASN A 174 13.43 -4.64 6.36
CA ASN A 174 12.50 -4.73 5.25
C ASN A 174 12.31 -3.35 4.61
N MET A 175 13.16 -3.02 3.64
CA MET A 175 13.23 -1.67 3.06
C MET A 175 11.89 -1.20 2.44
N ASP A 176 11.07 -2.12 1.95
CA ASP A 176 9.78 -1.78 1.35
C ASP A 176 8.66 -1.62 2.41
N LYS A 177 8.60 -2.52 3.40
CA LYS A 177 7.48 -2.62 4.36
C LYS A 177 7.82 -2.20 5.79
N ALA A 178 8.99 -1.63 6.05
CA ALA A 178 9.31 -1.16 7.39
C ALA A 178 8.31 -0.10 7.85
N LEU A 179 7.93 -0.19 9.13
CA LEU A 179 7.06 0.78 9.77
C LEU A 179 7.79 2.12 9.88
N CYS A 180 7.15 3.16 9.38
CA CYS A 180 7.49 4.53 9.65
C CYS A 180 6.35 5.21 10.41
N THR A 181 6.69 6.15 11.28
CA THR A 181 5.69 6.88 12.04
C THR A 181 6.02 8.36 12.12
N ASN A 182 4.99 9.18 12.18
CA ASN A 182 5.12 10.59 12.53
C ASN A 182 3.91 11.03 13.35
N CYS A 183 4.15 11.83 14.38
CA CYS A 183 3.10 12.26 15.28
C CYS A 183 2.92 13.78 15.26
N PHE A 184 1.69 14.22 15.42
CA PHE A 184 1.29 15.63 15.51
C PHE A 184 0.34 15.81 16.69
N THR A 185 0.10 17.05 17.09
CA THR A 185 -0.80 17.37 18.20
C THR A 185 -1.96 18.20 17.70
N ILE A 186 -3.20 17.82 18.04
CA ILE A 186 -4.38 18.65 17.80
C ILE A 186 -4.28 19.89 18.71
N PRO A 187 -4.40 21.13 18.21
CA PRO A 187 -4.36 22.31 19.07
C PRO A 187 -5.40 22.23 20.19
N ALA A 188 -5.01 22.61 21.41
CA ALA A 188 -5.84 22.46 22.60
C ALA A 188 -7.17 23.25 22.54
N ASN A 189 -7.22 24.29 21.73
CA ASN A 189 -8.38 25.15 21.51
C ASN A 189 -9.13 24.85 20.20
N THR A 190 -8.88 23.69 19.58
CA THR A 190 -9.60 23.31 18.35
C THR A 190 -11.09 23.10 18.67
N PRO A 191 -12.01 23.83 18.01
CA PRO A 191 -13.44 23.65 18.21
C PRO A 191 -13.89 22.21 17.91
N GLU A 192 -14.94 21.75 18.60
CA GLU A 192 -15.52 20.45 18.31
C GLU A 192 -16.23 20.44 16.94
N GLY A 193 -16.08 19.32 16.24
CA GLY A 193 -16.71 19.08 14.95
C GLY A 193 -15.82 18.28 14.00
N ARG A 194 -16.25 18.15 12.75
CA ARG A 194 -15.53 17.39 11.73
C ARG A 194 -14.48 18.26 11.06
N TYR A 195 -13.31 17.69 10.85
CA TYR A 195 -12.24 18.27 10.04
C TYR A 195 -11.76 17.27 9.01
N ALA A 196 -11.42 17.76 7.82
CA ALA A 196 -10.64 17.01 6.85
C ALA A 196 -9.15 17.27 7.12
N PHE A 197 -8.33 16.25 6.89
CA PHE A 197 -6.88 16.27 7.02
C PHE A 197 -6.23 15.82 5.72
N GLN A 198 -5.08 16.39 5.41
CA GLN A 198 -4.27 15.99 4.27
C GLN A 198 -2.81 15.88 4.70
N TRP A 199 -2.27 14.68 4.55
CA TRP A 199 -0.83 14.44 4.61
C TRP A 199 -0.21 14.75 3.24
N ARG A 200 0.95 15.40 3.23
CA ARG A 200 1.74 15.72 2.03
C ARG A 200 3.18 15.32 2.23
N TRP A 201 3.73 14.48 1.35
CA TRP A 201 5.16 14.20 1.28
C TRP A 201 5.73 14.50 -0.10
N VAL A 202 6.73 15.37 -0.16
CA VAL A 202 7.43 15.68 -1.41
C VAL A 202 8.71 14.84 -1.43
N PHE A 203 8.75 13.83 -2.30
CA PHE A 203 9.96 13.01 -2.46
C PHE A 203 11.04 13.79 -3.19
N ASN A 204 10.77 14.21 -4.43
CA ASN A 204 11.70 14.98 -5.26
C ASN A 204 11.37 16.48 -5.23
N ALA A 205 12.38 17.33 -5.10
CA ALA A 205 12.21 18.77 -5.21
C ALA A 205 11.51 19.13 -6.53
N GLY A 206 10.49 20.00 -6.46
CA GLY A 206 9.72 20.44 -7.63
C GLY A 206 8.64 19.45 -8.12
N SER A 207 8.50 18.27 -7.50
CA SER A 207 7.39 17.34 -7.81
C SER A 207 6.14 17.64 -6.98
N ALA A 208 4.98 17.19 -7.48
CA ALA A 208 3.76 17.17 -6.69
C ALA A 208 3.93 16.24 -5.48
N PRO A 209 3.30 16.56 -4.33
CA PRO A 209 3.40 15.74 -3.14
C PRO A 209 2.61 14.43 -3.30
N TYR A 210 3.09 13.37 -2.67
CA TYR A 210 2.25 12.25 -2.30
C TYR A 210 1.24 12.70 -1.25
N THR A 211 -0.02 12.32 -1.43
CA THR A 211 -1.11 12.73 -0.55
C THR A 211 -1.93 11.57 -0.03
N SER A 212 -2.42 11.74 1.20
CA SER A 212 -3.43 10.86 1.81
C SER A 212 -4.37 11.73 2.61
N CYS A 213 -5.67 11.56 2.38
CA CYS A 213 -6.70 12.35 3.05
C CYS A 213 -7.57 11.49 3.96
N TRP A 214 -7.99 12.07 5.07
CA TRP A 214 -8.91 11.48 6.02
C TRP A 214 -9.72 12.55 6.73
N ASP A 215 -10.84 12.14 7.30
CA ASP A 215 -11.66 12.97 8.16
C ASP A 215 -11.47 12.51 9.61
N ALA A 216 -11.64 13.44 10.54
CA ALA A 216 -11.73 13.12 11.95
C ALA A 216 -12.82 13.95 12.62
N GLN A 217 -13.51 13.32 13.57
CA GLN A 217 -14.35 14.02 14.52
C GLN A 217 -13.46 14.48 15.69
N ILE A 218 -13.42 15.79 15.94
CA ILE A 218 -12.81 16.36 17.15
C ILE A 218 -13.90 16.56 18.18
N THR A 219 -13.72 15.97 19.37
CA THR A 219 -14.68 16.11 20.48
C THR A 219 -14.00 15.86 21.83
N SER A 220 -14.45 16.55 22.89
CA SER A 220 -13.97 16.36 24.27
C SER A 220 -14.55 15.10 24.94
N THR A 221 -15.72 14.63 24.49
CA THR A 221 -16.47 13.53 25.12
C THR A 221 -16.29 12.19 24.42
N GLY A 222 -15.81 12.20 23.18
CA GLY A 222 -15.57 10.98 22.42
C GLY A 222 -14.40 10.18 22.98
N ASN A 223 -14.57 8.87 23.08
CA ASN A 223 -13.44 7.96 23.21
C ASN A 223 -12.76 7.81 21.84
N PRO A 224 -11.42 7.77 21.77
CA PRO A 224 -10.73 7.36 20.56
C PRO A 224 -11.31 6.03 20.08
N VAL A 225 -11.48 5.89 18.77
CA VAL A 225 -12.05 4.67 18.18
C VAL A 225 -11.23 3.48 18.67
N THR A 226 -11.87 2.47 19.26
CA THR A 226 -11.13 1.28 19.67
C THR A 226 -10.63 0.58 18.41
N PRO A 227 -9.35 0.16 18.31
CA PRO A 227 -8.89 -0.59 17.16
C PRO A 227 -9.83 -1.78 16.94
N THR A 228 -10.32 -1.95 15.70
CA THR A 228 -11.03 -3.19 15.38
C THR A 228 -10.03 -4.32 15.52
N PRO A 229 -10.25 -5.32 16.40
CA PRO A 229 -9.34 -6.43 16.55
C PRO A 229 -9.16 -7.13 15.20
N ALA A 230 -7.92 -7.42 14.82
CA ALA A 230 -7.69 -8.36 13.73
C ALA A 230 -8.38 -9.70 14.12
N PRO A 231 -9.17 -10.33 13.23
CA PRO A 231 -9.69 -11.67 13.50
C PRO A 231 -8.52 -12.60 13.86
N SER A 232 -8.70 -13.45 14.88
CA SER A 232 -7.64 -14.30 15.41
C SER A 232 -6.94 -15.11 14.31
N THR A 233 -5.61 -15.07 14.34
CA THR A 233 -4.68 -15.71 13.41
C THR A 233 -4.99 -17.17 13.11
N GLY A 234 -5.38 -17.44 11.87
CA GLY A 234 -5.29 -18.74 11.22
C GLY A 234 -4.64 -18.60 9.84
N SER A 235 -3.34 -18.92 9.78
CA SER A 235 -2.52 -19.33 8.62
C SER A 235 -2.63 -18.58 7.27
N ASN A 236 -1.46 -18.12 6.79
CA ASN A 236 -1.10 -17.90 5.37
C ASN A 236 -2.27 -17.87 4.37
N SER A 237 -2.84 -16.69 4.15
CA SER A 237 -3.72 -16.46 3.01
C SER A 237 -3.12 -15.37 2.15
N GLY A 238 -2.96 -15.66 0.85
CA GLY A 238 -2.72 -14.65 -0.16
C GLY A 238 -3.73 -13.52 -0.03
N SER A 239 -3.32 -12.31 -0.43
CA SER A 239 -4.09 -11.07 -0.39
C SER A 239 -5.57 -11.28 -0.75
N THR A 240 -6.43 -11.52 0.25
CA THR A 240 -7.87 -11.46 0.09
C THR A 240 -8.26 -10.03 0.37
N ASN A 241 -8.19 -9.19 -0.67
CA ASN A 241 -8.80 -7.87 -0.64
C ASN A 241 -10.27 -8.03 -0.24
N ASN A 242 -10.77 -7.18 0.67
CA ASN A 242 -12.15 -7.26 1.14
C ASN A 242 -13.12 -6.89 -0.01
N ASN A 243 -13.55 -7.91 -0.75
CA ASN A 243 -14.30 -7.82 -2.02
C ASN A 243 -15.72 -7.25 -1.94
N ASN A 244 -16.19 -6.79 -0.77
CA ASN A 244 -17.58 -6.35 -0.58
C ASN A 244 -17.77 -4.86 -0.29
N ALA A 245 -16.70 -4.07 -0.10
CA ALA A 245 -16.87 -2.62 0.06
C ALA A 245 -17.28 -1.95 -1.29
N PRO A 246 -18.17 -0.95 -1.30
CA PRO A 246 -18.46 -0.18 -2.51
C PRO A 246 -17.19 0.50 -3.02
N LEU A 247 -16.94 0.42 -4.33
CA LEU A 247 -15.94 1.27 -4.98
C LEU A 247 -16.52 2.69 -5.08
N VAL A 248 -15.73 3.71 -4.76
CA VAL A 248 -16.15 5.12 -4.86
C VAL A 248 -15.08 5.95 -5.55
N GLY A 249 -15.50 6.98 -6.28
CA GLY A 249 -14.57 7.78 -7.06
C GLY A 249 -14.04 7.02 -8.28
N ASN A 250 -12.76 7.22 -8.60
CA ASN A 250 -12.04 6.41 -9.58
C ASN A 250 -11.33 5.28 -8.83
N SER A 251 -11.91 4.09 -8.82
CA SER A 251 -11.36 2.92 -8.11
C SER A 251 -11.56 1.65 -8.92
N ILE A 252 -10.65 0.70 -8.70
CA ILE A 252 -10.65 -0.57 -9.42
C ILE A 252 -10.28 -1.74 -8.50
N ARG A 253 -10.81 -2.93 -8.78
CA ARG A 253 -10.35 -4.19 -8.17
C ARG A 253 -10.63 -5.39 -9.08
N ILE A 254 -9.84 -6.45 -8.94
CA ILE A 254 -10.23 -7.78 -9.45
C ILE A 254 -11.14 -8.42 -8.40
N LYS A 255 -12.35 -8.80 -8.82
CA LYS A 255 -13.42 -9.33 -7.95
C LYS A 255 -13.05 -10.67 -7.32
N THR A 256 -12.48 -11.57 -8.11
CA THR A 256 -11.97 -12.87 -7.63
C THR A 256 -10.59 -13.10 -8.24
N PRO A 257 -9.51 -12.66 -7.57
CA PRO A 257 -8.17 -12.76 -8.12
C PRO A 257 -7.72 -14.24 -8.18
N PRO A 258 -7.19 -14.72 -9.32
CA PRO A 258 -6.63 -16.05 -9.38
C PRO A 258 -5.35 -16.11 -8.55
N VAL A 259 -5.22 -17.14 -7.72
CA VAL A 259 -3.98 -17.43 -6.98
C VAL A 259 -2.98 -18.26 -7.79
N LYS A 260 -3.47 -18.89 -8.88
CA LYS A 260 -2.68 -19.75 -9.77
C LYS A 260 -3.12 -19.57 -11.22
N ILE A 261 -2.16 -19.58 -12.14
CA ILE A 261 -2.35 -19.66 -13.59
C ILE A 261 -1.48 -20.83 -14.12
N PRO A 262 -2.06 -21.79 -14.88
CA PRO A 262 -1.31 -22.91 -15.47
C PRO A 262 -0.24 -22.47 -16.48
N LEU A 263 0.88 -23.21 -16.59
CA LEU A 263 2.07 -22.85 -17.40
C LEU A 263 1.81 -22.76 -18.92
N ASN A 264 0.71 -23.32 -19.39
CA ASN A 264 0.32 -23.33 -20.81
C ASN A 264 -0.84 -22.37 -21.12
N SER A 265 -1.23 -21.54 -20.16
CA SER A 265 -2.33 -20.59 -20.36
C SER A 265 -1.89 -19.50 -21.33
N GLN A 266 -2.59 -19.36 -22.45
CA GLN A 266 -2.38 -18.23 -23.37
C GLN A 266 -3.22 -17.00 -22.97
N THR A 267 -4.18 -17.19 -22.08
CA THR A 267 -5.08 -16.14 -21.62
C THR A 267 -5.51 -16.41 -20.20
N VAL A 268 -5.63 -15.36 -19.39
CA VAL A 268 -6.31 -15.39 -18.10
C VAL A 268 -7.46 -14.40 -18.13
N THR A 269 -8.66 -14.85 -17.79
CA THR A 269 -9.85 -14.00 -17.71
C THR A 269 -10.10 -13.63 -16.26
N VAL A 270 -10.31 -12.33 -16.02
CA VAL A 270 -10.63 -11.78 -14.70
C VAL A 270 -11.82 -10.83 -14.79
N ASP A 271 -12.68 -10.89 -13.78
CA ASP A 271 -13.73 -9.90 -13.61
C ASP A 271 -13.20 -8.72 -12.80
N VAL A 272 -13.31 -7.53 -13.37
CA VAL A 272 -12.79 -6.27 -12.85
C VAL A 272 -13.97 -5.39 -12.45
N ASP A 273 -14.17 -5.19 -11.15
CA ASP A 273 -15.10 -4.19 -10.65
C ASP A 273 -14.46 -2.81 -10.76
N TYR A 274 -15.24 -1.81 -11.18
CA TYR A 274 -14.79 -0.43 -11.27
C TYR A 274 -15.84 0.56 -10.75
N SER A 275 -15.34 1.71 -10.30
CA SER A 275 -16.08 2.96 -10.15
C SER A 275 -15.28 4.04 -10.88
N ALA A 276 -15.95 4.88 -11.65
CA ALA A 276 -15.32 5.98 -12.38
C ALA A 276 -16.20 7.23 -12.32
N ASN A 277 -15.62 8.37 -11.95
CA ASN A 277 -16.28 9.67 -11.97
C ASN A 277 -16.18 10.36 -13.34
N VAL A 278 -15.28 9.89 -14.19
CA VAL A 278 -14.98 10.43 -15.52
C VAL A 278 -14.85 9.29 -16.53
N ASN A 279 -14.74 9.61 -17.82
CA ASN A 279 -14.34 8.62 -18.81
C ASN A 279 -12.92 8.12 -18.49
N VAL A 280 -12.73 6.81 -18.49
CA VAL A 280 -11.44 6.16 -18.16
C VAL A 280 -11.11 5.05 -19.15
N ASP A 281 -9.84 4.67 -19.22
CA ASP A 281 -9.47 3.36 -19.73
C ASP A 281 -9.17 2.43 -18.54
N ILE A 282 -9.51 1.16 -18.68
CA ILE A 282 -9.21 0.12 -17.70
C ILE A 282 -8.22 -0.85 -18.31
N VAL A 283 -7.14 -1.13 -17.57
CA VAL A 283 -6.07 -2.03 -18.01
C VAL A 283 -5.86 -3.11 -16.96
N VAL A 284 -5.50 -4.32 -17.38
CA VAL A 284 -4.96 -5.35 -16.47
C VAL A 284 -3.65 -5.85 -17.05
N ASP A 285 -2.55 -5.61 -16.35
CA ASP A 285 -1.23 -6.15 -16.71
C ASP A 285 -0.95 -7.47 -16.00
N PHE A 286 -0.15 -8.31 -16.66
CA PHE A 286 0.46 -9.50 -16.09
C PHE A 286 1.98 -9.31 -16.05
N LEU A 287 2.55 -9.21 -14.84
CA LEU A 287 3.94 -8.83 -14.61
C LEU A 287 4.65 -9.87 -13.73
N ARG A 288 5.95 -10.11 -13.95
CA ARG A 288 6.76 -11.00 -13.10
C ARG A 288 7.23 -10.30 -11.84
N LEU A 289 7.32 -11.01 -10.72
CA LEU A 289 8.00 -10.51 -9.51
C LEU A 289 9.43 -11.06 -9.40
N PRO A 290 10.37 -10.30 -8.81
CA PRO A 290 10.20 -8.95 -8.26
C PRO A 290 10.49 -7.81 -9.27
N ASP A 291 10.85 -8.14 -10.51
CA ASP A 291 11.40 -7.19 -11.49
C ASP A 291 10.34 -6.45 -12.32
N TYR A 292 9.06 -6.82 -12.16
CA TYR A 292 7.91 -6.27 -12.89
C TYR A 292 8.05 -6.35 -14.42
N SER A 293 8.80 -7.33 -14.91
CA SER A 293 8.89 -7.62 -16.35
C SER A 293 7.50 -7.93 -16.92
N TRP A 294 7.16 -7.37 -18.07
CA TRP A 294 5.82 -7.45 -18.66
C TRP A 294 5.60 -8.73 -19.49
N PHE A 295 4.48 -9.42 -19.26
CA PHE A 295 4.12 -10.69 -19.89
C PHE A 295 2.66 -10.72 -20.40
N GLY A 296 1.95 -9.60 -20.43
CA GLY A 296 0.61 -9.59 -20.98
C GLY A 296 -0.24 -8.43 -20.51
N LYS A 297 -1.28 -8.09 -21.27
CA LYS A 297 -2.27 -7.10 -20.88
C LYS A 297 -3.66 -7.35 -21.46
N ALA A 298 -4.66 -6.77 -20.82
CA ALA A 298 -6.00 -6.54 -21.37
C ALA A 298 -6.34 -5.05 -21.24
N ILE A 299 -6.98 -4.45 -22.24
CA ILE A 299 -7.39 -3.04 -22.20
C ILE A 299 -8.85 -2.93 -22.60
N GLN A 300 -9.63 -2.20 -21.80
CA GLN A 300 -10.94 -1.69 -22.17
C GLN A 300 -10.85 -0.17 -22.23
N LYS A 301 -11.08 0.41 -23.41
CA LYS A 301 -11.00 1.87 -23.61
C LYS A 301 -12.33 2.55 -23.41
N SER A 302 -12.26 3.82 -23.01
CA SER A 302 -13.40 4.76 -22.99
C SER A 302 -14.60 4.21 -22.20
N VAL A 303 -14.32 3.63 -21.05
CA VAL A 303 -15.34 3.23 -20.07
C VAL A 303 -15.98 4.50 -19.53
N ALA A 304 -17.30 4.59 -19.69
CA ALA A 304 -18.08 5.74 -19.24
C ALA A 304 -18.11 5.87 -17.70
N PRO A 305 -18.35 7.08 -17.16
CA PRO A 305 -18.56 7.28 -15.73
C PRO A 305 -19.67 6.37 -15.21
N GLY A 306 -19.49 5.86 -13.99
CA GLY A 306 -20.42 4.95 -13.34
C GLY A 306 -19.70 3.85 -12.59
N THR A 307 -20.45 2.81 -12.25
CA THR A 307 -19.93 1.60 -11.60
C THR A 307 -20.32 0.38 -12.41
N GLY A 308 -19.49 -0.65 -12.40
CA GLY A 308 -19.78 -1.87 -13.14
C GLY A 308 -18.73 -2.95 -12.97
N THR A 309 -18.91 -4.06 -13.67
CA THR A 309 -17.95 -5.16 -13.74
C THR A 309 -17.63 -5.42 -15.21
N LEU A 310 -16.35 -5.49 -15.54
CA LEU A 310 -15.85 -5.85 -16.87
C LEU A 310 -15.18 -7.22 -16.81
N SER A 311 -15.54 -8.13 -17.72
CA SER A 311 -14.79 -9.38 -17.89
C SER A 311 -13.65 -9.14 -18.87
N MET A 312 -12.41 -9.25 -18.40
CA MET A 312 -11.21 -8.88 -19.14
C MET A 312 -10.29 -10.07 -19.35
N SER A 313 -9.95 -10.35 -20.60
CA SER A 313 -9.06 -11.44 -20.99
C SER A 313 -7.65 -10.93 -21.24
N VAL A 314 -6.76 -11.14 -20.27
CA VAL A 314 -5.34 -10.80 -20.35
C VAL A 314 -4.64 -11.82 -21.23
N LYS A 315 -4.15 -11.38 -22.39
CA LYS A 315 -3.38 -12.22 -23.30
C LYS A 315 -1.96 -12.37 -22.75
N ILE A 316 -1.57 -13.60 -22.45
CA ILE A 316 -0.23 -13.93 -21.95
C ILE A 316 0.72 -13.98 -23.15
N GLN A 317 1.86 -13.29 -23.03
CA GLN A 317 2.85 -13.03 -24.06
C GLN A 317 4.26 -13.21 -23.49
N ASN A 318 5.27 -13.19 -24.36
CA ASN A 318 6.69 -13.28 -23.99
C ASN A 318 7.10 -14.56 -23.25
N SER A 319 6.30 -15.63 -23.36
CA SER A 319 6.61 -16.97 -22.83
C SER A 319 7.08 -16.97 -21.37
N PRO A 320 6.20 -16.60 -20.41
CA PRO A 320 6.54 -16.60 -19.00
C PRO A 320 7.00 -17.97 -18.53
N THR A 321 8.02 -18.00 -17.68
CA THR A 321 8.50 -19.21 -17.01
C THR A 321 7.77 -19.44 -15.71
N GLU A 322 7.89 -20.64 -15.12
CA GLU A 322 7.35 -20.92 -13.78
C GLU A 322 7.84 -19.88 -12.76
N GLY A 323 6.94 -19.35 -11.92
CA GLY A 323 7.32 -18.41 -10.87
C GLY A 323 6.19 -17.55 -10.31
N SER A 324 6.60 -16.51 -9.57
CA SER A 324 5.71 -15.53 -8.96
C SER A 324 5.45 -14.35 -9.91
N TYR A 325 4.17 -14.03 -10.08
CA TYR A 325 3.69 -12.95 -10.93
C TYR A 325 2.66 -12.12 -10.18
N VAL A 326 2.23 -11.03 -10.80
CA VAL A 326 1.11 -10.21 -10.36
C VAL A 326 0.17 -9.92 -11.51
N LEU A 327 -1.13 -9.92 -11.20
CA LEU A 327 -2.13 -9.24 -12.01
C LEU A 327 -2.33 -7.85 -11.42
N LYS A 328 -2.16 -6.83 -12.26
CA LYS A 328 -2.20 -5.44 -11.85
C LYS A 328 -3.28 -4.71 -12.64
N PRO A 329 -4.51 -4.58 -12.12
CA PRO A 329 -5.51 -3.73 -12.74
C PRO A 329 -5.19 -2.26 -12.50
N TRP A 330 -5.51 -1.43 -13.48
CA TRP A 330 -5.34 0.02 -13.49
C TRP A 330 -6.59 0.69 -14.03
N ILE A 331 -6.93 1.83 -13.46
CA ILE A 331 -7.85 2.81 -14.04
C ILE A 331 -7.04 4.05 -14.36
N VAL A 332 -7.06 4.46 -15.62
CA VAL A 332 -6.25 5.54 -16.16
C VAL A 332 -7.13 6.52 -16.92
N GLU A 333 -6.66 7.74 -17.13
CA GLU A 333 -7.38 8.72 -17.96
C GLU A 333 -7.70 8.14 -19.36
N ALA A 334 -8.90 8.44 -19.88
CA ALA A 334 -9.34 7.94 -21.17
C ALA A 334 -8.36 8.29 -22.31
N GLY A 335 -8.06 7.30 -23.16
CA GLY A 335 -7.12 7.42 -24.26
C GLY A 335 -5.64 7.31 -23.85
N LYS A 336 -5.34 6.97 -22.59
CA LYS A 336 -3.95 6.88 -22.07
C LYS A 336 -3.47 5.44 -21.83
N ALA A 337 -4.28 4.43 -22.16
CA ALA A 337 -3.90 3.03 -22.01
C ALA A 337 -2.94 2.46 -23.08
N GLU A 338 -2.31 3.29 -23.93
CA GLU A 338 -1.57 2.80 -25.12
C GLU A 338 -0.05 2.65 -25.00
N ILE A 339 0.55 2.67 -23.80
CA ILE A 339 2.02 2.65 -23.66
C ILE A 339 2.52 1.40 -22.91
N ASP A 340 3.60 0.79 -23.39
CA ASP A 340 4.30 -0.36 -22.77
C ASP A 340 5.20 0.04 -21.58
N LYS A 341 4.96 1.21 -21.00
CA LYS A 341 5.70 1.81 -19.89
C LYS A 341 4.65 2.40 -18.96
N GLY A 342 4.83 2.18 -17.65
CA GLY A 342 3.85 2.42 -16.59
C GLY A 342 2.96 3.66 -16.77
N TRP A 343 1.70 3.51 -16.36
CA TRP A 343 0.62 4.43 -16.68
C TRP A 343 0.81 5.79 -16.02
N THR A 344 1.29 6.77 -16.78
CA THR A 344 1.64 8.12 -16.30
C THR A 344 0.44 8.96 -15.85
N LEU A 345 -0.78 8.51 -16.17
CA LEU A 345 -2.06 9.14 -15.83
C LEU A 345 -2.99 8.15 -15.13
N GLU A 346 -2.40 7.33 -14.25
CA GLU A 346 -3.09 6.45 -13.31
C GLU A 346 -3.98 7.25 -12.35
N MET A 347 -5.23 6.80 -12.21
CA MET A 347 -6.16 7.27 -11.18
C MET A 347 -6.24 6.30 -10.01
N ASP A 348 -6.20 4.99 -10.26
CA ASP A 348 -6.10 3.94 -9.24
C ASP A 348 -5.53 2.65 -9.84
N ARG A 349 -5.04 1.78 -8.96
CA ARG A 349 -4.58 0.44 -9.32
C ARG A 349 -4.67 -0.51 -8.13
N LYS A 350 -4.43 -1.78 -8.36
CA LYS A 350 -4.26 -2.79 -7.30
C LYS A 350 -3.22 -3.81 -7.73
N GLU A 351 -2.69 -4.57 -6.79
CA GLU A 351 -1.79 -5.67 -7.09
C GLU A 351 -2.29 -6.98 -6.48
N TYR A 352 -2.30 -8.04 -7.29
CA TYR A 352 -2.73 -9.37 -6.89
C TYR A 352 -1.67 -10.41 -7.25
N SER A 353 -1.02 -10.96 -6.23
CA SER A 353 -0.01 -12.00 -6.43
C SER A 353 -0.65 -13.29 -6.96
N VAL A 354 0.01 -13.89 -7.95
CA VAL A 354 -0.42 -15.12 -8.61
C VAL A 354 0.79 -15.99 -8.92
N GLN A 355 0.63 -17.31 -8.79
CA GLN A 355 1.67 -18.27 -9.17
C GLN A 355 1.43 -18.76 -10.60
N TYR A 356 2.41 -18.59 -11.49
CA TYR A 356 2.40 -19.20 -12.81
C TYR A 356 3.06 -20.57 -12.70
N THR A 357 2.28 -21.63 -12.54
CA THR A 357 2.78 -22.99 -12.25
C THR A 357 1.71 -24.03 -12.54
N ASP A 358 2.13 -25.26 -12.85
CA ASP A 358 1.26 -26.43 -12.90
C ASP A 358 1.24 -27.21 -11.58
N LYS A 359 2.20 -26.95 -10.67
CA LYS A 359 2.29 -27.65 -9.38
C LYS A 359 1.04 -27.45 -8.57
N VAL A 360 0.54 -28.52 -7.95
CA VAL A 360 -0.55 -28.43 -6.99
C VAL A 360 -0.03 -27.62 -5.81
N ILE A 361 -0.64 -26.45 -5.57
CA ILE A 361 -0.33 -25.68 -4.36
C ILE A 361 -0.89 -26.50 -3.21
N ALA A 362 -0.02 -27.13 -2.43
CA ALA A 362 -0.42 -27.89 -1.26
C ALA A 362 -1.03 -26.92 -0.25
N THR A 363 -2.35 -26.83 -0.22
CA THR A 363 -3.08 -26.30 0.93
C THR A 363 -2.87 -27.31 2.06
N THR A 364 -1.84 -27.09 2.89
CA THR A 364 -1.70 -27.82 4.14
C THR A 364 -2.82 -27.40 5.07
N SER A 365 -3.98 -28.05 4.96
CA SER A 365 -4.95 -28.08 6.04
C SER A 365 -4.28 -28.82 7.20
N ARG A 366 -3.74 -28.08 8.18
CA ARG A 366 -3.40 -28.66 9.48
C ARG A 366 -4.72 -29.05 10.16
N GLY A 367 -5.22 -30.22 9.81
CA GLY A 367 -6.19 -30.94 10.63
C GLY A 367 -5.54 -31.22 11.97
N SER A 368 -6.19 -30.75 13.04
CA SER A 368 -5.84 -31.07 14.41
C SER A 368 -5.86 -32.58 14.59
N SER A 369 -4.70 -33.20 14.60
CA SER A 369 -4.53 -34.56 15.12
C SER A 369 -3.76 -34.42 16.42
N ALA A 370 -4.52 -34.37 17.52
CA ALA A 370 -3.99 -34.62 18.84
C ALA A 370 -3.51 -36.08 18.87
N VAL A 371 -2.21 -36.29 18.69
CA VAL A 371 -1.55 -37.54 19.07
C VAL A 371 -0.49 -37.19 20.10
N ARG A 372 -0.71 -37.75 21.28
CA ARG A 372 0.01 -37.53 22.52
C ARG A 372 1.50 -37.84 22.34
N SER A 373 2.31 -36.90 22.79
CA SER A 373 3.71 -37.15 23.15
C SER A 373 3.73 -38.11 24.34
N VAL A 374 4.28 -39.32 24.15
CA VAL A 374 4.77 -40.14 25.26
C VAL A 374 6.29 -40.18 25.12
N ILE A 375 6.92 -39.40 25.98
CA ILE A 375 8.33 -39.50 26.31
C ILE A 375 8.53 -40.86 26.96
N SER A 376 9.44 -41.68 26.43
CA SER A 376 10.08 -42.74 27.21
C SER A 376 11.58 -42.73 26.94
N VAL A 377 12.28 -42.23 27.95
CA VAL A 377 13.71 -42.41 28.21
C VAL A 377 13.96 -43.85 28.66
N MET A 378 15.17 -44.37 28.41
CA MET A 378 15.80 -45.65 28.83
C MET A 378 16.10 -46.57 27.63
N THR A 379 17.30 -47.11 27.37
CA THR A 379 18.55 -47.19 28.16
C THR A 379 19.73 -47.42 27.22
N LEU A 380 20.84 -46.75 27.52
CA LEU A 380 22.22 -47.17 27.25
C LEU A 380 22.45 -48.57 27.86
N PHE A 381 23.00 -49.56 27.14
CA PHE A 381 24.00 -50.54 27.63
C PHE A 381 24.20 -51.73 26.66
N VAL A 382 25.48 -52.00 26.39
CA VAL A 382 26.10 -53.27 25.92
C VAL A 382 25.86 -53.71 24.46
N MET A 383 26.90 -53.57 23.64
CA MET A 383 27.46 -54.72 22.90
C MET A 383 28.91 -54.44 22.48
N ILE A 384 29.83 -54.80 23.37
CA ILE A 384 31.18 -55.25 23.02
C ILE A 384 31.27 -56.70 23.50
N ALA A 385 31.84 -57.53 22.64
CA ALA A 385 32.35 -58.88 22.83
C ALA A 385 31.35 -60.06 22.74
N VAL A 386 31.56 -60.86 21.69
CA VAL A 386 31.79 -62.33 21.60
C VAL A 386 31.48 -62.67 20.14
N LEU A 387 32.41 -62.85 19.20
CA LEU A 387 33.54 -63.79 19.16
C LEU A 387 33.09 -65.22 19.50
N LEU A 388 32.35 -65.86 18.59
CA LEU A 388 32.36 -67.32 18.29
C LEU A 388 31.20 -67.69 17.35
N LEU A 389 31.43 -67.58 16.04
CA LEU A 389 31.18 -68.56 14.96
C LEU A 389 31.32 -67.88 13.59
#